data_AF-A0A0L0RV04-F1
#
_entry.id   AF-A0A0L0RV04-F1
#
_cell.length_a   1.000
_cell.length_b   1.000
_cell.length_c   1.000
_cell.angle_alpha   90.00
_cell.angle_beta   90.00
_cell.angle_gamma   90.00
#
_symmetry.space_group_name_H-M   'P 1'
#
loop_
_entity.id
_entity.type
_entity.pdbx_description
1 polymer ?
#
loop_
_entity_poly.entity_id
_entity_poly.type
_entity_poly.pdbx_seq_one_letter_code
_entity_poly.pdbx_strand_id
1 'polypeptide(L)'
;MDGSPLRELFTPDQILTAASVSGNNWAVGHHRYGAQYGDHLRNMIRKQAEACDALQSVFLMYSLGGGTGSGLGTRIASLLADEL
;
A
#
# COMPACT_ATOMS: atom_id res chain seq x y z
N MET A 1 8.58 12.72 2.03
CA MET A 1 9.92 12.09 2.05
C MET A 1 11.05 13.10 1.85
N ASP A 2 10.73 14.40 1.74
CA ASP A 2 11.66 15.41 1.23
C ASP A 2 12.85 15.74 2.13
N GLY A 3 12.88 15.22 3.36
CA GLY A 3 14.01 15.35 4.29
C GLY A 3 14.70 14.04 4.66
N SER A 4 14.37 12.92 4.01
CA SER A 4 15.01 11.62 4.30
C SER A 4 16.32 11.49 3.51
N PRO A 5 17.44 11.04 4.12
CA PRO A 5 18.67 10.71 3.38
C PRO A 5 18.48 9.55 2.38
N LEU A 6 17.37 8.81 2.49
CA LEU A 6 17.03 7.69 1.60
C LEU A 6 16.05 8.10 0.48
N ARG A 7 15.74 9.39 0.31
CA ARG A 7 14.75 9.86 -0.68
C ARG A 7 15.03 9.36 -2.09
N GLU A 8 16.29 9.32 -2.49
CA GLU A 8 16.70 9.00 -3.86
C GLU A 8 16.56 7.51 -4.21
N LEU A 9 16.32 6.64 -3.22
CA LEU A 9 16.14 5.20 -3.45
C LEU A 9 14.77 4.85 -4.03
N PHE A 10 13.77 5.73 -3.91
CA PHE A 10 12.40 5.46 -4.31
C PHE A 10 11.95 6.43 -5.39
N THR A 11 11.33 5.90 -6.44
CA THR A 11 10.74 6.75 -7.47
C THR A 11 9.37 7.26 -7.03
N PRO A 12 8.91 8.43 -7.53
CA PRO A 12 7.61 8.99 -7.13
C PRO A 12 6.42 8.04 -7.36
N ASP A 13 6.48 7.17 -8.36
CA ASP A 13 5.45 6.18 -8.68
C ASP A 13 5.45 4.96 -7.73
N GLN A 14 6.43 4.85 -6.83
CA GLN A 14 6.49 3.87 -5.74
C GLN A 14 5.96 4.44 -4.42
N ILE A 15 5.53 5.71 -4.40
CA ILE A 15 5.10 6.40 -3.18
C ILE A 15 3.66 6.90 -3.33
N LEU A 16 2.77 6.44 -2.46
CA LEU A 16 1.41 6.98 -2.32
C LEU A 16 1.21 7.63 -0.95
N THR A 17 0.78 8.88 -0.95
CA THR A 17 0.44 9.64 0.26
C THR A 17 -0.97 10.20 0.17
N ALA A 18 -1.73 10.12 1.26
CA ALA A 18 -3.05 10.70 1.37
C ALA A 18 -3.01 12.05 2.11
N ALA A 19 -3.95 12.95 1.78
CA ALA A 19 -4.11 14.22 2.48
C ALA A 19 -4.73 14.07 3.88
N SER A 20 -5.39 12.93 4.15
CA SER A 20 -6.09 12.65 5.40
C SER A 20 -5.74 11.27 5.94
N VAL A 21 -5.79 11.13 7.27
CA VAL A 21 -5.46 9.88 7.98
C VAL A 21 -6.71 9.10 8.36
N SER A 22 -6.54 7.82 8.71
CA SER A 22 -7.64 6.96 9.16
C SER A 22 -7.99 7.13 10.65
N GLY A 23 -7.19 7.88 11.42
CA GLY A 23 -7.50 8.22 12.82
C GLY A 23 -7.78 7.01 13.72
N ASN A 24 -6.94 5.97 13.66
CA ASN A 24 -7.13 4.71 14.40
C ASN A 24 -8.46 3.97 14.13
N ASN A 25 -9.14 4.30 13.04
CA ASN A 25 -10.35 3.62 12.63
C ASN A 25 -10.05 2.65 11.48
N TRP A 26 -10.16 1.35 11.76
CA TRP A 26 -9.96 0.28 10.77
C TRP A 26 -10.92 0.40 9.59
N ALA A 27 -12.21 0.65 9.84
CA ALA A 27 -13.23 0.71 8.79
C ALA A 27 -12.99 1.88 7.82
N VAL A 28 -12.47 3.00 8.31
CA VAL A 28 -12.03 4.12 7.44
C VAL A 28 -10.87 3.69 6.55
N GLY A 29 -9.86 3.03 7.11
CA GLY A 29 -8.74 2.50 6.33
C GLY A 29 -9.18 1.49 5.28
N HIS A 30 -10.01 0.51 5.69
CA HIS A 30 -10.39 -0.62 4.86
C HIS A 30 -11.45 -0.26 3.80
N HIS A 31 -12.55 0.36 4.21
CA HIS A 31 -13.69 0.59 3.30
C HIS A 31 -13.58 1.92 2.56
N ARG A 32 -13.17 3.01 3.23
CA ARG A 32 -13.12 4.33 2.59
C ARG A 32 -11.85 4.46 1.76
N TYR A 33 -10.68 4.44 2.41
CA TYR A 33 -9.42 4.62 1.72
C TYR A 33 -9.02 3.41 0.88
N GLY A 34 -9.36 2.20 1.33
CA GLY A 34 -9.17 0.99 0.54
C GLY A 34 -9.94 0.97 -0.77
N ALA A 35 -11.14 1.57 -0.82
CA ALA A 35 -11.86 1.79 -2.08
C ALA A 35 -11.26 2.94 -2.88
N GLN A 36 -10.97 4.07 -2.22
CA GLN A 36 -10.46 5.28 -2.88
C GLN A 36 -9.11 5.07 -3.57
N TYR A 37 -8.19 4.33 -2.94
CA TYR A 37 -6.83 4.13 -3.43
C TYR A 37 -6.57 2.72 -3.99
N GLY A 38 -7.57 1.83 -3.95
CA GLY A 38 -7.41 0.42 -4.31
C GLY A 38 -6.85 0.20 -5.71
N ASP A 39 -7.42 0.85 -6.73
CA ASP A 39 -6.98 0.70 -8.12
C ASP A 39 -5.58 1.30 -8.36
N HIS A 40 -5.25 2.37 -7.64
CA HIS A 40 -3.92 2.96 -7.75
C HIS A 40 -2.87 2.05 -7.14
N LEU A 41 -3.12 1.53 -5.92
CA LEU A 41 -2.26 0.57 -5.24
C LEU A 41 -2.08 -0.71 -6.07
N ARG A 42 -3.17 -1.23 -6.65
CA ARG A 42 -3.14 -2.36 -7.58
C ARG A 42 -2.15 -2.14 -8.71
N ASN A 43 -2.27 -0.99 -9.39
CA ASN A 43 -1.40 -0.67 -10.52
C ASN A 43 0.06 -0.46 -10.10
N MET A 44 0.32 0.12 -8.94
CA MET A 44 1.69 0.24 -8.41
C MET A 44 2.31 -1.13 -8.18
N ILE A 45 1.60 -2.02 -7.47
CA ILE A 45 2.07 -3.39 -7.17
C ILE A 45 2.30 -4.16 -8.47
N ARG A 46 1.33 -4.13 -9.40
CA ARG A 46 1.42 -4.82 -10.69
C ARG A 46 2.65 -4.39 -11.49
N LYS A 47 2.93 -3.08 -11.58
CA LYS A 47 4.12 -2.59 -12.28
C LYS A 47 5.43 -3.15 -11.72
N GLN A 48 5.54 -3.28 -10.39
CA GLN A 48 6.74 -3.84 -9.77
C GLN A 48 6.80 -5.36 -9.94
N ALA A 49 5.65 -6.05 -9.90
CA ALA A 49 5.56 -7.48 -10.18
C ALA A 49 5.94 -7.81 -11.63
N GLU A 50 5.45 -7.04 -12.61
CA GLU A 50 5.78 -7.18 -14.04
C GLU A 50 7.25 -6.88 -14.37
N ALA A 51 7.94 -6.12 -13.52
CA ALA A 51 9.37 -5.85 -13.66
C ALA A 51 10.26 -7.00 -13.15
N CYS A 52 9.68 -8.01 -12.49
CA CYS A 52 10.39 -9.18 -11.99
C CYS A 52 10.32 -10.31 -13.03
N ASP A 53 11.45 -10.92 -13.38
CA ASP A 53 11.48 -12.10 -14.28
C ASP A 53 10.73 -13.30 -13.68
N ALA A 54 10.79 -13.45 -12.35
CA ALA A 54 10.08 -14.48 -11.59
C ALA A 54 9.78 -14.00 -10.17
N LEU A 55 8.59 -13.45 -9.94
CA LEU A 55 8.15 -13.02 -8.60
C LEU A 55 7.87 -14.24 -7.71
N GLN A 56 8.56 -14.34 -6.57
CA GLN A 56 8.41 -15.47 -5.64
C GLN A 56 7.52 -15.15 -4.44
N SER A 57 7.63 -13.94 -3.90
CA SER A 57 6.95 -13.55 -2.66
C SER A 57 6.87 -12.04 -2.54
N VAL A 58 5.90 -11.57 -1.73
CA VAL A 58 5.75 -10.17 -1.34
C VAL A 58 5.79 -10.08 0.19
N PHE A 59 6.54 -9.11 0.70
CA PHE A 59 6.53 -8.78 2.13
C PHE A 59 5.64 -7.58 2.38
N LEU A 60 4.51 -7.80 3.05
CA LEU A 60 3.59 -6.72 3.44
C LEU A 60 3.83 -6.33 4.90
N MET A 61 4.30 -5.10 5.11
CA MET A 61 4.62 -4.57 6.44
C MET A 61 3.63 -3.47 6.84
N TYR A 62 2.87 -3.68 7.91
CA TYR A 62 1.90 -2.71 8.42
C TYR A 62 1.63 -2.92 9.92
N SER A 63 1.12 -1.89 10.59
CA SER A 63 0.73 -1.97 12.00
C SER A 63 -0.69 -2.49 12.16
N LEU A 64 -0.93 -3.28 13.21
CA LEU A 64 -2.27 -3.80 13.53
C LEU A 64 -3.12 -2.84 14.39
N GLY A 65 -2.49 -1.97 15.17
CA GLY A 65 -3.21 -1.05 16.07
C GLY A 65 -3.68 0.25 15.42
N GLY A 66 -3.12 0.64 14.28
CA GLY A 66 -3.45 1.90 13.60
C GLY A 66 -4.52 1.71 12.52
N GLY A 67 -5.30 2.75 12.22
CA GLY A 67 -6.42 2.64 11.26
C GLY A 67 -5.99 2.44 9.81
N THR A 68 -4.94 3.15 9.37
CA THR A 68 -4.40 2.98 8.01
C THR A 68 -3.65 1.66 7.90
N GLY A 69 -2.75 1.36 8.84
CA GLY A 69 -2.00 0.10 8.85
C GLY A 69 -2.95 -1.10 8.81
N SER A 70 -3.86 -1.21 9.77
CA SER A 70 -4.76 -2.36 9.88
C SER A 70 -5.82 -2.39 8.79
N GLY A 71 -6.46 -1.25 8.49
CA GLY A 71 -7.54 -1.18 7.51
C GLY A 71 -7.05 -1.32 6.08
N LEU A 72 -6.12 -0.45 5.66
CA LEU A 72 -5.57 -0.49 4.30
C LEU A 72 -4.65 -1.70 4.11
N GLY A 73 -3.89 -2.09 5.14
CA GLY A 73 -3.03 -3.27 5.08
C GLY A 73 -3.83 -4.56 4.85
N THR A 74 -4.95 -4.76 5.55
CA THR A 74 -5.83 -5.91 5.27
C THR A 74 -6.45 -5.85 3.87
N ARG A 75 -6.83 -4.67 3.38
CA ARG A 75 -7.32 -4.51 2.00
C ARG A 75 -6.25 -4.88 0.96
N ILE A 76 -5.01 -4.47 1.18
CA ILE A 76 -3.88 -4.82 0.29
C ILE A 76 -3.58 -6.32 0.40
N ALA A 77 -3.63 -6.91 1.59
CA ALA A 77 -3.42 -8.35 1.77
C ALA A 77 -4.44 -9.17 0.96
N SER A 78 -5.73 -8.80 1.00
CA SER A 78 -6.75 -9.43 0.17
C SER A 78 -6.49 -9.25 -1.32
N LEU A 79 -6.10 -8.04 -1.75
CA LEU A 79 -5.75 -7.75 -3.13
C LEU A 79 -4.61 -8.65 -3.62
N LEU A 80 -3.53 -8.77 -2.84
CA LEU A 80 -2.39 -9.63 -3.17
C LEU A 80 -2.81 -11.11 -3.25
N ALA A 81 -3.65 -11.58 -2.32
CA ALA A 81 -4.13 -12.96 -2.33
C ALA A 81 -5.05 -13.29 -3.51
N ASP A 82 -5.76 -12.29 -4.06
CA ASP A 82 -6.64 -12.45 -5.22
C ASP A 82 -5.89 -12.37 -6.56
N GLU A 83 -4.74 -11.68 -6.60
CA GLU A 83 -4.02 -11.33 -7.85
C GLU A 83 -2.67 -12.02 -8.05
N LEU A 84 -2.03 -12.50 -6.98
CA LEU A 84 -0.74 -13.20 -7.01
C LEU A 84 -0.90 -14.66 -6.56
#